data_AF-A0A359LPS7-F1
#
_entry.id   AF-A0A359LPS7-F1
#
_cell.length_a   1.000
_cell.length_b   1.000
_cell.length_c   1.000
_cell.angle_alpha   90.00
_cell.angle_beta   90.00
_cell.angle_gamma   90.00
#
_symmetry.space_group_name_H-M   'P 1'
#
loop_
_entity.id
_entity.type
_entity.pdbx_description
1 polymer ?
#
loop_
_entity_poly.entity_id
_entity_poly.type
_entity_poly.pdbx_seq_one_letter_code
_entity_poly.pdbx_strand_id
1 'polypeptide(L)'
;MRAVAGLSMGGRQTIGIALAMPDKFSAVGVFSSGIFGMPRPGAAPNTPRSPIDPEFEEKNKVALDNAELKKGLKLFWFATGKEDFLLKTTHATVDLFKKRGFNPVYRETEGGHTWLVWRDYLNEFAPQLFQ
;
A
#
# COMPACT_ATOMS: atom_id res chain seq x y z
N MET A 1 7.42 19.24 -2.08
CA MET A 1 7.21 17.77 -2.05
C MET A 1 6.25 17.44 -0.93
N ARG A 2 5.38 16.43 -1.09
CA ARG A 2 4.46 15.99 -0.02
C ARG A 2 4.51 14.47 0.12
N ALA A 3 4.27 13.99 1.33
CA ALA A 3 4.19 12.58 1.65
C ALA A 3 2.79 12.23 2.20
N VAL A 4 2.35 10.99 2.00
CA VAL A 4 1.15 10.43 2.62
C VAL A 4 1.46 9.02 3.09
N ALA A 5 1.02 8.66 4.29
CA ALA A 5 1.19 7.33 4.81
C ALA A 5 -0.06 6.89 5.58
N GLY A 6 -0.28 5.58 5.64
CA GLY A 6 -1.42 5.01 6.32
C GLY A 6 -1.19 3.55 6.70
N LEU A 7 -1.85 3.14 7.78
CA LEU A 7 -1.80 1.78 8.30
C LEU A 7 -3.12 1.04 8.06
N SER A 8 -3.08 -0.27 7.81
CA SER A 8 -4.28 -1.11 7.64
C SER A 8 -5.25 -0.54 6.61
N MET A 9 -6.52 -0.29 6.96
CA MET A 9 -7.49 0.41 6.10
C MET A 9 -6.95 1.75 5.57
N GLY A 10 -6.25 2.51 6.42
CA GLY A 10 -5.60 3.76 6.04
C GLY A 10 -4.54 3.55 4.96
N GLY A 11 -3.80 2.44 5.00
CA GLY A 11 -2.82 2.09 3.95
C GLY A 11 -3.49 1.81 2.60
N ARG A 12 -4.63 1.10 2.59
CA ARG A 12 -5.44 0.91 1.36
C ARG A 12 -5.92 2.26 0.81
N GLN A 13 -6.42 3.12 1.68
CA GLN A 13 -6.88 4.46 1.30
C GLN A 13 -5.73 5.31 0.76
N THR A 14 -4.57 5.28 1.41
CA THR A 14 -3.34 5.96 0.99
C THR A 14 -2.94 5.57 -0.44
N ILE A 15 -2.99 4.28 -0.79
CA ILE A 15 -2.75 3.83 -2.18
C ILE A 15 -3.75 4.48 -3.14
N GLY A 16 -5.05 4.39 -2.85
CA GLY A 16 -6.09 4.96 -3.72
C GLY A 16 -5.94 6.48 -3.89
N ILE A 17 -5.66 7.20 -2.80
CA ILE A 17 -5.40 8.65 -2.77
C ILE A 17 -4.19 9.01 -3.65
N ALA A 18 -3.08 8.26 -3.52
CA ALA A 18 -1.87 8.52 -4.29
C ALA A 18 -2.08 8.29 -5.80
N LEU A 19 -2.82 7.24 -6.17
CA LEU A 19 -3.16 6.96 -7.58
C LEU A 19 -4.12 8.00 -8.17
N ALA A 20 -5.08 8.48 -7.38
CA ALA A 20 -6.04 9.50 -7.81
C ALA A 20 -5.44 10.91 -7.91
N MET A 21 -4.33 11.18 -7.22
CA MET A 21 -3.68 12.48 -7.16
C MET A 21 -2.19 12.39 -7.51
N PRO A 22 -1.85 12.03 -8.77
CA PRO A 22 -0.50 11.66 -9.16
C PRO A 22 0.52 12.81 -9.10
N ASP A 23 0.05 14.07 -9.05
CA ASP A 23 0.88 15.28 -8.97
C ASP A 23 1.07 15.81 -7.53
N LYS A 24 0.41 15.21 -6.53
CA LYS A 24 0.40 15.74 -5.16
C LYS A 24 1.45 15.14 -4.26
N PHE A 25 1.74 13.84 -4.39
CA PHE A 25 2.58 13.09 -3.46
C PHE A 25 3.79 12.51 -4.16
N SER A 26 4.97 12.78 -3.61
CA SER A 26 6.24 12.22 -4.06
C SER A 26 6.73 11.07 -3.17
N ALA A 27 6.08 10.85 -2.03
CA ALA A 27 6.37 9.74 -1.11
C ALA A 27 5.08 9.13 -0.55
N VAL A 28 5.00 7.80 -0.54
CA VAL A 28 3.84 7.03 -0.10
C VAL A 28 4.29 5.92 0.85
N GLY A 29 3.72 5.85 2.05
CA GLY A 29 3.98 4.83 3.06
C GLY A 29 2.76 3.94 3.32
N VAL A 30 2.92 2.62 3.22
CA VAL A 30 1.83 1.64 3.39
C VAL A 30 2.22 0.64 4.48
N PHE A 31 1.57 0.74 5.63
CA PHE A 31 1.91 -0.02 6.84
C PHE A 31 0.89 -1.13 7.07
N SER A 32 1.32 -2.39 7.14
CA SER A 32 0.45 -3.56 7.37
C SER A 32 -0.80 -3.55 6.48
N SER A 33 -0.63 -3.43 5.17
CA SER A 33 -1.75 -3.13 4.27
C SER A 33 -1.47 -3.53 2.81
N GLY A 34 -2.51 -3.46 1.98
CA GLY A 34 -2.43 -3.57 0.54
C GLY A 34 -3.75 -3.23 -0.14
N ILE A 35 -3.97 -3.74 -1.34
CA ILE A 35 -5.17 -3.47 -2.16
C ILE A 35 -6.32 -4.46 -1.89
N PHE A 36 -6.50 -4.91 -0.65
CA PHE A 36 -7.49 -5.93 -0.27
C PHE A 36 -8.94 -5.44 -0.44
N GLY A 37 -9.82 -6.26 -1.00
CA GLY A 37 -11.24 -5.91 -1.18
C GLY A 37 -11.99 -5.74 0.14
N MET A 38 -12.98 -4.84 0.14
CA MET A 38 -13.97 -4.79 1.22
C MET A 38 -15.11 -5.77 0.92
N PRO A 39 -15.77 -6.33 1.95
CA PRO A 39 -16.97 -7.14 1.75
C PRO A 39 -18.00 -6.34 0.95
N ARG A 40 -18.60 -6.96 -0.08
CA ARG A 40 -19.73 -6.34 -0.79
C ARG A 40 -20.89 -6.15 0.20
N PRO A 41 -21.71 -5.08 0.06
CA PRO A 41 -22.95 -4.96 0.82
C PRO A 41 -23.79 -6.23 0.69
N GLY A 42 -24.22 -6.81 1.82
CA GLY A 42 -24.97 -8.07 1.85
C GLY A 42 -24.11 -9.35 1.79
N ALA A 43 -22.77 -9.25 1.78
CA ALA A 43 -21.91 -10.42 1.90
C ALA A 43 -22.12 -11.13 3.25
N ALA A 44 -22.18 -12.46 3.21
CA ALA A 44 -22.27 -13.27 4.42
C ALA A 44 -21.09 -12.99 5.36
N PRO A 45 -21.29 -13.05 6.69
CA PRO A 45 -20.21 -13.03 7.65
C PRO A 45 -19.14 -14.07 7.26
N ASN A 46 -17.86 -13.70 7.36
CA ASN A 46 -16.71 -14.57 7.05
C ASN A 46 -16.54 -14.98 5.59
N THR A 47 -17.17 -14.29 4.63
CA THR A 47 -16.84 -14.48 3.20
C THR A 47 -15.32 -14.33 2.98
N PRO A 48 -14.63 -15.33 2.42
CA PRO A 48 -13.18 -15.27 2.21
C PRO A 48 -12.81 -14.04 1.39
N ARG A 49 -11.94 -13.20 1.94
CA ARG A 49 -11.45 -12.02 1.23
C ARG A 49 -10.32 -12.45 0.31
N SER A 50 -10.45 -12.11 -0.97
CA SER A 50 -9.33 -12.21 -1.90
C SER A 50 -8.17 -11.36 -1.36
N PRO A 51 -6.91 -11.84 -1.42
CA PRO A 51 -5.74 -11.06 -1.00
C PRO A 51 -5.63 -9.72 -1.73
N ILE A 52 -6.18 -9.65 -2.96
CA ILE A 52 -6.28 -8.46 -3.80
C ILE A 52 -7.73 -8.25 -4.23
N ASP A 53 -8.17 -6.99 -4.23
CA ASP A 53 -9.42 -6.55 -4.86
C ASP A 53 -9.36 -6.80 -6.38
N PRO A 54 -10.20 -7.72 -6.92
CA PRO A 54 -10.11 -8.15 -8.32
C PRO A 54 -10.43 -7.03 -9.32
N GLU A 55 -11.11 -5.97 -8.88
CA GLU A 55 -11.47 -4.84 -9.72
C GLU A 55 -10.43 -3.71 -9.66
N PHE A 56 -9.40 -3.84 -8.81
CA PHE A 56 -8.44 -2.77 -8.55
C PHE A 56 -7.65 -2.37 -9.81
N GLU A 57 -7.09 -3.35 -10.54
CA GLU A 57 -6.27 -3.05 -11.71
C GLU A 57 -7.07 -2.35 -12.80
N GLU A 58 -8.28 -2.83 -13.07
CA GLU A 58 -9.13 -2.24 -14.10
C GLU A 58 -9.54 -0.81 -13.73
N LYS A 59 -9.98 -0.59 -12.48
CA LYS A 59 -10.36 0.74 -11.99
C LYS A 59 -9.22 1.74 -11.98
N ASN A 60 -7.98 1.27 -11.81
CA ASN A 60 -6.80 2.13 -11.69
C ASN A 60 -5.88 2.07 -12.92
N LYS A 61 -6.28 1.43 -14.02
CA LYS A 61 -5.44 1.17 -15.20
C LYS A 61 -4.72 2.43 -15.70
N VAL A 62 -5.46 3.54 -15.83
CA VAL A 62 -4.90 4.83 -16.28
C VAL A 62 -3.78 5.32 -15.34
N ALA A 63 -3.98 5.21 -14.02
CA ALA A 63 -2.96 5.60 -13.04
C ALA A 63 -1.77 4.62 -13.03
N LEU A 64 -2.04 3.32 -13.14
CA LEU A 64 -1.02 2.27 -13.17
C LEU A 64 -0.12 2.37 -14.41
N ASP A 65 -0.64 2.86 -15.53
CA ASP A 65 0.11 3.04 -16.77
C ASP A 65 0.75 4.44 -16.88
N ASN A 66 0.47 5.36 -15.94
CA ASN A 66 0.97 6.73 -15.95
C ASN A 66 2.49 6.79 -15.65
N ALA A 67 3.28 7.18 -16.66
CA ALA A 67 4.73 7.29 -16.55
C ALA A 67 5.20 8.44 -15.62
N GLU A 68 4.48 9.57 -15.61
CA GLU A 68 4.82 10.72 -14.76
C GLU A 68 4.59 10.40 -13.29
N LEU A 69 3.54 9.65 -12.96
CA LEU A 69 3.32 9.14 -11.60
C LEU A 69 4.50 8.28 -11.15
N LYS A 70 4.94 7.31 -11.98
CA LYS A 70 6.08 6.44 -11.66
C LYS A 70 7.36 7.23 -11.43
N LYS A 71 7.60 8.24 -12.27
CA LYS A 71 8.79 9.11 -12.19
C LYS A 71 8.72 10.08 -11.01
N GLY A 72 7.54 10.57 -10.68
CA GLY A 72 7.27 11.51 -9.60
C GLY A 72 7.29 10.88 -8.21
N LEU A 73 6.92 9.59 -8.11
CA LEU A 73 6.94 8.82 -6.87
C LEU A 73 8.37 8.39 -6.52
N LYS A 74 9.04 9.20 -5.70
CA LYS A 74 10.44 8.99 -5.29
C LYS A 74 10.58 7.92 -4.22
N LEU A 75 9.58 7.77 -3.37
CA LEU A 75 9.55 6.74 -2.34
C LEU A 75 8.18 6.08 -2.31
N PHE A 76 8.12 4.77 -2.57
CA PHE A 76 6.93 3.98 -2.38
C PHE A 76 7.26 2.86 -1.41
N TRP A 77 6.93 3.04 -0.13
CA TRP A 77 7.45 2.23 0.95
C TRP A 77 6.35 1.38 1.58
N PHE A 78 6.63 0.10 1.76
CA PHE A 78 5.73 -0.88 2.35
C PHE A 78 6.43 -1.57 3.51
N ALA A 79 5.69 -1.81 4.60
CA ALA A 79 6.13 -2.75 5.62
C ALA A 79 4.99 -3.50 6.26
N THR A 80 5.20 -4.79 6.51
CA THR A 80 4.21 -5.68 7.16
C THR A 80 4.93 -6.73 7.98
N GLY A 81 4.37 -7.06 9.15
CA GLY A 81 4.95 -8.03 10.07
C GLY A 81 4.66 -9.47 9.64
N LYS A 82 5.53 -10.43 10.00
CA LYS A 82 5.42 -11.85 9.62
C LYS A 82 4.18 -12.54 10.17
N GLU A 83 3.71 -12.11 11.34
CA GLU A 83 2.50 -12.63 11.98
C GLU A 83 1.24 -11.84 11.60
N ASP A 84 1.36 -10.83 10.74
CA ASP A 84 0.24 -10.00 10.31
C ASP A 84 -0.66 -10.77 9.32
N PHE A 85 -1.97 -10.76 9.57
CA PHE A 85 -2.95 -11.41 8.71
C PHE A 85 -3.02 -10.79 7.30
N LEU A 86 -2.45 -9.61 7.08
CA LEU A 86 -2.34 -8.93 5.77
C LEU A 86 -1.01 -9.16 5.05
N LEU A 87 -0.13 -10.04 5.55
CA LEU A 87 1.17 -10.29 4.92
C LEU A 87 1.05 -10.71 3.45
N LYS A 88 0.21 -11.72 3.17
CA LYS A 88 -0.05 -12.21 1.79
C LYS A 88 -0.63 -11.13 0.89
N THR A 89 -1.51 -10.29 1.43
CA THR A 89 -2.06 -9.13 0.72
C THR A 89 -0.97 -8.12 0.38
N THR A 90 -0.05 -7.86 1.32
CA THR A 90 1.07 -6.93 1.11
C THR A 90 1.98 -7.43 -0.01
N HIS A 91 2.40 -8.71 0.05
CA HIS A 91 3.23 -9.33 -0.99
C HIS A 91 2.57 -9.21 -2.36
N ALA A 92 1.31 -9.61 -2.48
CA ALA A 92 0.59 -9.55 -3.75
C ALA A 92 0.46 -8.11 -4.28
N THR A 93 0.25 -7.14 -3.39
CA THR A 93 0.19 -5.70 -3.74
C THR A 93 1.53 -5.20 -4.26
N VAL A 94 2.62 -5.51 -3.55
CA VAL A 94 3.99 -5.13 -3.94
C VAL A 94 4.34 -5.74 -5.30
N ASP A 95 4.03 -7.01 -5.51
CA ASP A 95 4.29 -7.71 -6.78
C ASP A 95 3.52 -7.10 -7.94
N LEU A 96 2.27 -6.72 -7.73
CA LEU A 96 1.45 -6.04 -8.73
C LEU A 96 2.08 -4.70 -9.14
N PHE A 97 2.48 -3.88 -8.16
CA PHE A 97 3.12 -2.59 -8.47
C PHE A 97 4.47 -2.78 -9.17
N LYS A 98 5.28 -3.77 -8.78
CA LYS A 98 6.51 -4.13 -9.51
C LYS A 98 6.22 -4.53 -10.96
N LYS A 99 5.23 -5.40 -11.20
CA LYS A 99 4.81 -5.80 -12.55
C LYS A 99 4.32 -4.63 -13.41
N ARG A 100 3.75 -3.60 -12.78
CA ARG A 100 3.33 -2.35 -13.44
C ARG A 100 4.47 -1.32 -13.59
N GLY A 101 5.70 -1.66 -13.21
CA GLY A 101 6.89 -0.82 -13.40
C GLY A 101 7.09 0.26 -12.33
N PHE A 102 6.47 0.11 -11.16
CA PHE A 102 6.80 0.90 -9.98
C PHE A 102 7.97 0.26 -9.21
N ASN A 103 8.63 1.05 -8.37
CA ASN A 103 9.77 0.62 -7.57
C ASN A 103 9.45 0.64 -6.07
N PRO A 104 8.55 -0.24 -5.57
CA PRO A 104 8.25 -0.29 -4.14
C PRO A 104 9.44 -0.82 -3.34
N VAL A 105 9.79 -0.11 -2.27
CA VAL A 105 10.64 -0.59 -1.18
C VAL A 105 9.76 -1.39 -0.24
N TYR A 106 10.14 -2.63 0.05
CA TYR A 106 9.37 -3.50 0.94
C TYR A 106 10.23 -3.99 2.11
N ARG A 107 9.64 -3.94 3.32
CA ARG A 107 10.23 -4.45 4.57
C ARG A 107 9.28 -5.47 5.18
N GLU A 108 9.81 -6.65 5.44
CA GLU A 108 9.13 -7.64 6.27
C GLU A 108 9.79 -7.63 7.65
N THR A 109 9.00 -7.53 8.72
CA THR A 109 9.51 -7.41 10.09
C THR A 109 8.86 -8.45 11.02
N GLU A 110 9.36 -8.58 12.24
CA GLU A 110 8.69 -9.39 13.26
C GLU A 110 7.46 -8.65 13.82
N GLY A 111 6.48 -9.41 14.30
CA GLY A 111 5.26 -8.89 14.91
C GLY A 111 4.02 -8.97 14.01
N GLY A 112 2.88 -8.66 14.61
CA GLY A 112 1.57 -8.70 13.95
C GLY A 112 0.97 -7.33 13.68
N HIS A 113 -0.36 -7.31 13.56
CA HIS A 113 -1.14 -6.12 13.22
C HIS A 113 -1.33 -5.18 14.42
N THR A 114 -0.27 -4.50 14.85
CA THR A 114 -0.25 -3.76 16.14
C THR A 114 0.39 -2.37 16.05
N TRP A 115 0.04 -1.51 17.00
CA TRP A 115 0.59 -0.15 17.11
C TRP A 115 2.10 -0.09 17.33
N LEU A 116 2.67 -1.06 18.04
CA LEU A 116 4.12 -1.12 18.29
C LEU A 116 4.88 -1.25 16.97
N VAL A 117 4.43 -2.16 16.12
CA VAL A 117 4.97 -2.39 14.78
C VAL A 117 4.84 -1.13 13.91
N TRP A 118 3.68 -0.47 13.90
CA TRP A 118 3.48 0.74 13.08
C TRP A 118 4.28 1.95 13.56
N ARG A 119 4.54 2.06 14.86
CA ARG A 119 5.43 3.09 15.40
C ARG A 119 6.84 2.93 14.82
N ASP A 120 7.33 1.70 14.75
CA ASP A 120 8.66 1.40 14.22
C ASP A 120 8.71 1.69 12.70
N TYR A 121 7.65 1.36 11.97
CA TYR A 121 7.54 1.70 10.53
C TYR A 121 7.56 3.19 10.26
N LEU A 122 6.85 3.99 11.07
CA LEU A 122 6.90 5.43 10.95
C LEU A 122 8.32 5.96 11.23
N ASN A 123 8.99 5.39 12.23
CA ASN A 123 10.37 5.74 12.59
C ASN A 123 11.38 5.39 11.47
N GLU A 124 11.17 4.30 10.73
CA GLU A 124 11.98 3.96 9.55
C GLU A 124 11.63 4.82 8.32
N PHE A 125 10.35 5.09 8.09
CA PHE A 125 9.86 5.79 6.90
C PHE A 125 10.15 7.30 6.93
N ALA A 126 9.89 7.97 8.05
CA ALA A 126 9.94 9.43 8.14
C ALA A 126 11.32 10.05 7.81
N PRO A 127 12.46 9.47 8.26
CA PRO A 127 13.80 10.01 7.92
C PRO A 127 14.14 9.97 6.43
N GLN A 128 13.50 9.09 5.65
CA GLN A 128 13.71 8.96 4.21
C GLN A 128 12.97 10.04 3.40
N LEU A 129 12.12 10.86 4.04
CA LEU A 129 11.31 11.86 3.36
C LEU A 129 12.11 13.12 3.05
N PHE A 130 11.91 13.65 1.83
CA PHE A 130 12.40 14.96 1.38
C PHE A 130 13.92 15.13 1.37
N GLN A 131 14.62 14.03 1.13
CA GLN A 131 16.05 14.00 0.78
C GLN A 131 16.28 14.37 -0.69
#